data_AF-A0A7C6FC91-F1
#
_entry.id   AF-A0A7C6FC91-F1
#
_cell.length_a   1.000
_cell.length_b   1.000
_cell.length_c   1.000
_cell.angle_alpha   90.00
_cell.angle_beta   90.00
_cell.angle_gamma   90.00
#
_symmetry.space_group_name_H-M   'P 1'
#
loop_
_entity.id
_entity.type
_entity.pdbx_description
1 polymer ?
#
loop_
_entity_poly.entity_id
_entity_poly.type
_entity_poly.pdbx_seq_one_letter_code
_entity_poly.pdbx_strand_id
1 'polypeptide(L)'
;MITTAFPYLALLIFIASVLVYVQKQSRAKLFEYLPAIVILYFSVMTLSTLGLWSKTDEINSAYKAFKSNLLPAMIFLMLLQSDIRTVLKLGKKTLLTFFVATVSIALGFIVMFALLHTSFESDAWRAFGALSGSWMGGTGNMVAIQAALELPDSKMGYVLLIDSIDYAIWVMILLA
;
A
#
# COMPACT_ATOMS: atom_id res chain seq x y z
N MET A 1 -23.24 12.94 1.95
CA MET A 1 -22.70 11.61 1.64
C MET A 1 -22.80 11.39 0.15
N ILE A 2 -21.68 11.22 -0.54
CA ILE A 2 -21.62 11.00 -1.99
C ILE A 2 -22.09 9.57 -2.30
N THR A 3 -23.00 9.41 -3.26
CA THR A 3 -23.62 8.11 -3.57
C THR A 3 -23.37 7.63 -5.00
N THR A 4 -22.96 8.51 -5.91
CA THR A 4 -22.75 8.23 -7.33
C THR A 4 -21.26 8.25 -7.71
N ALA A 5 -20.90 7.58 -8.80
CA ALA A 5 -19.50 7.34 -9.16
C ALA A 5 -18.78 8.62 -9.62
N PHE A 6 -19.45 9.48 -10.39
CA PHE A 6 -18.84 10.71 -10.92
C PHE A 6 -18.32 11.65 -9.83
N PRO A 7 -19.13 12.12 -8.86
CA PRO A 7 -18.65 12.99 -7.78
C PRO A 7 -17.61 12.31 -6.89
N TYR A 8 -17.69 10.99 -6.71
CA TYR A 8 -16.67 10.22 -5.99
C TYR A 8 -15.31 10.34 -6.69
N LEU A 9 -15.25 10.02 -8.00
CA LEU A 9 -14.00 10.11 -8.78
C LEU A 9 -13.49 11.55 -8.92
N ALA A 10 -14.39 12.50 -9.18
CA ALA A 10 -14.05 13.91 -9.30
C ALA A 10 -13.41 14.44 -8.02
N LEU A 11 -13.95 14.07 -6.85
CA LEU A 11 -13.38 14.45 -5.56
C LEU A 11 -11.98 13.84 -5.36
N LEU A 12 -11.79 12.56 -5.66
CA LEU A 12 -10.48 11.91 -5.51
C LEU A 12 -9.42 12.56 -6.40
N ILE A 13 -9.76 12.83 -7.65
CA ILE A 13 -8.88 13.52 -8.60
C ILE A 13 -8.61 14.95 -8.14
N PHE A 14 -9.61 15.65 -7.63
CA PHE A 14 -9.47 17.01 -7.09
C PHE A 14 -8.49 17.05 -5.92
N ILE A 15 -8.66 16.18 -4.91
CA ILE A 15 -7.77 16.11 -3.74
C ILE A 15 -6.33 15.83 -4.19
N ALA A 16 -6.13 14.83 -5.05
CA ALA A 16 -4.80 14.49 -5.57
C ALA A 16 -4.17 15.66 -6.34
N SER A 17 -4.93 16.31 -7.22
CA SER A 17 -4.46 17.43 -8.04
C SER A 17 -4.07 18.64 -7.20
N VAL A 18 -4.91 18.99 -6.21
CA VAL A 18 -4.63 20.10 -5.28
C VAL A 18 -3.37 19.81 -4.47
N LEU A 19 -3.23 18.62 -3.91
CA LEU A 19 -2.05 18.26 -3.10
C LEU A 19 -0.75 18.31 -3.91
N VAL A 20 -0.75 17.75 -5.13
CA VAL A 20 0.41 17.80 -6.03
C VAL A 20 0.73 19.23 -6.46
N TYR A 21 -0.30 20.03 -6.79
CA TYR A 21 -0.13 21.42 -7.16
C TYR A 21 0.45 22.26 -6.01
N VAL A 22 -0.11 22.11 -4.81
CA VAL A 22 0.34 22.83 -3.61
C VAL A 22 1.77 22.43 -3.26
N GLN A 23 2.12 21.13 -3.30
CA GLN A 23 3.50 20.71 -3.05
C GLN A 23 4.48 21.30 -4.07
N LYS A 24 4.09 21.38 -5.36
CA LYS A 24 4.97 21.93 -6.40
C LYS A 24 5.19 23.44 -6.26
N GLN A 25 4.18 24.18 -5.81
CA GLN A 25 4.24 25.65 -5.70
C GLN A 25 4.72 26.12 -4.32
N SER A 26 4.49 25.33 -3.27
CA SER A 26 4.83 25.69 -1.91
C SER A 26 6.27 25.33 -1.57
N ARG A 27 6.95 26.19 -0.82
CA ARG A 27 8.22 25.90 -0.13
C ARG A 27 8.00 25.57 1.35
N ALA A 28 6.78 25.15 1.71
CA ALA A 28 6.47 24.83 3.09
C ALA A 28 7.31 23.63 3.56
N LYS A 29 8.01 23.81 4.69
CA LYS A 29 8.77 22.75 5.36
C LYS A 29 7.93 21.52 5.70
N LEU A 30 6.60 21.65 5.78
CA LEU A 30 5.69 20.53 5.96
C LEU A 30 5.89 19.45 4.89
N PHE A 31 6.12 19.82 3.63
CA PHE A 31 6.30 18.85 2.54
C PHE A 31 7.69 18.19 2.53
N GLU A 32 8.64 18.68 3.35
CA GLU A 32 9.90 17.98 3.62
C GLU A 32 9.61 16.77 4.51
N TYR A 33 8.89 16.94 5.62
CA TYR A 33 8.57 15.82 6.53
C TYR A 33 7.37 14.97 6.09
N LEU A 34 6.44 15.55 5.34
CA LEU A 34 5.17 14.93 4.98
C LEU A 34 4.88 15.13 3.48
N PRO A 35 5.41 14.26 2.61
CA PRO A 35 5.19 14.34 1.17
C PRO A 35 3.70 14.31 0.81
N ALA A 36 3.31 14.95 -0.30
CA ALA A 36 1.90 15.02 -0.69
C ALA A 36 1.23 13.66 -0.87
N ILE A 37 1.99 12.64 -1.30
CA ILE A 37 1.47 11.28 -1.43
C ILE A 37 1.02 10.70 -0.09
N VAL A 38 1.76 10.98 0.99
CA VAL A 38 1.41 10.55 2.35
C VAL A 38 0.16 11.29 2.83
N ILE A 39 0.11 12.61 2.62
CA ILE A 39 -1.07 13.42 2.92
C ILE A 39 -2.30 12.92 2.16
N LEU A 40 -2.13 12.54 0.89
CA LEU A 40 -3.20 11.99 0.05
C LEU A 40 -3.76 10.70 0.65
N TYR A 41 -2.88 9.75 1.01
CA TYR A 41 -3.29 8.49 1.64
C TYR A 41 -4.09 8.74 2.93
N PHE A 42 -3.52 9.50 3.86
CA PHE A 42 -4.19 9.81 5.12
C PHE A 42 -5.52 10.53 4.91
N SER A 43 -5.55 11.55 4.05
CA SER A 43 -6.76 12.34 3.78
C SER A 43 -7.87 11.45 3.21
N VAL A 44 -7.58 10.66 2.17
CA VAL A 44 -8.59 9.79 1.55
C VAL A 44 -9.06 8.69 2.50
N MET A 45 -8.16 8.11 3.30
CA MET A 45 -8.53 7.12 4.32
C MET A 45 -9.44 7.74 5.39
N THR A 46 -9.09 8.91 5.94
CA THR A 46 -9.91 9.60 6.94
C THR A 46 -11.29 9.96 6.37
N LEU A 47 -11.36 10.52 5.16
CA LEU A 47 -12.64 10.83 4.51
C LEU A 47 -13.48 9.58 4.27
N SER A 48 -12.86 8.44 3.94
CA SER A 48 -13.54 7.17 3.82
C SER A 48 -14.09 6.68 5.16
N THR A 49 -13.32 6.81 6.25
CA THR A 49 -13.74 6.41 7.60
C THR A 49 -14.86 7.29 8.14
N LEU A 50 -14.83 8.59 7.83
CA LEU A 50 -15.90 9.54 8.16
C LEU A 50 -17.17 9.36 7.30
N GLY A 51 -17.16 8.45 6.33
CA GLY A 51 -18.33 8.17 5.49
C GLY A 51 -18.65 9.29 4.51
N LEU A 52 -17.65 10.00 3.98
CA LEU A 52 -17.90 11.07 3.01
C LEU A 52 -18.60 10.54 1.74
N TRP A 53 -18.33 9.29 1.36
CA TRP A 53 -19.03 8.55 0.30
C TRP A 53 -19.53 7.19 0.79
N SER A 54 -20.60 6.72 0.14
CA SER A 54 -21.18 5.40 0.33
C SER A 54 -20.45 4.34 -0.50
N LYS A 55 -20.45 3.08 -0.06
CA LYS A 55 -19.95 1.94 -0.84
C LYS A 55 -21.04 1.35 -1.72
N THR A 56 -21.66 2.17 -2.57
CA THR A 56 -22.70 1.73 -3.52
C THR A 56 -22.08 0.85 -4.63
N ASP A 57 -22.90 0.01 -5.28
CA ASP A 57 -22.45 -0.82 -6.40
C ASP A 57 -21.85 0.03 -7.54
N GLU A 58 -22.42 1.21 -7.78
CA GLU A 58 -21.92 2.16 -8.77
C GLU A 58 -20.49 2.64 -8.43
N ILE A 59 -20.25 3.08 -7.20
CA ILE A 59 -18.93 3.53 -6.72
C ILE A 59 -17.94 2.37 -6.72
N ASN A 60 -18.34 1.19 -6.23
CA ASN A 60 -17.48 0.01 -6.18
C ASN A 60 -17.08 -0.45 -7.59
N SER A 61 -18.02 -0.41 -8.54
CA SER A 61 -17.77 -0.73 -9.95
C SER A 61 -16.80 0.27 -10.58
N ALA A 62 -17.00 1.57 -10.36
CA ALA A 62 -16.10 2.62 -10.84
C ALA A 62 -14.69 2.49 -10.24
N TYR A 63 -14.58 2.27 -8.93
CA TYR A 63 -13.32 2.00 -8.25
C TYR A 63 -12.61 0.77 -8.84
N LYS A 64 -13.34 -0.32 -9.05
CA LYS A 64 -12.79 -1.55 -9.64
C LYS A 64 -12.29 -1.31 -11.06
N ALA A 65 -13.06 -0.62 -11.90
CA ALA A 65 -12.68 -0.29 -13.27
C ALA A 65 -11.41 0.59 -13.33
N PHE A 66 -11.31 1.60 -12.47
CA PHE A 66 -10.09 2.41 -12.35
C PHE A 66 -8.89 1.56 -11.92
N LYS A 67 -9.06 0.73 -10.90
CA LYS A 67 -7.99 -0.16 -10.39
C LYS A 67 -7.58 -1.22 -11.41
N SER A 68 -8.50 -1.80 -12.17
CA SER A 68 -8.21 -2.91 -13.09
C SER A 68 -7.72 -2.45 -14.46
N ASN A 69 -8.12 -1.24 -14.89
CA ASN A 69 -7.85 -0.79 -16.26
C ASN A 69 -6.89 0.39 -16.27
N LEU A 70 -7.19 1.46 -15.51
CA LEU A 70 -6.40 2.68 -15.54
C LEU A 70 -5.04 2.51 -14.86
N LEU A 71 -5.00 1.87 -13.68
CA LEU A 71 -3.74 1.67 -12.95
C LEU A 71 -2.71 0.86 -13.78
N PRO A 72 -3.04 -0.30 -14.38
CA PRO A 72 -2.10 -0.99 -15.26
C PRO A 72 -1.68 -0.17 -16.48
N ALA A 73 -2.61 0.60 -17.08
CA ALA A 73 -2.28 1.48 -18.21
C ALA A 73 -1.28 2.57 -17.81
N MET A 74 -1.44 3.18 -16.63
CA MET A 74 -0.50 4.18 -16.11
C MET A 74 0.87 3.58 -15.82
N ILE A 75 0.92 2.39 -15.21
CA ILE A 75 2.17 1.66 -14.98
C ILE A 75 2.87 1.38 -16.31
N PHE A 76 2.14 0.91 -17.32
CA PHE A 76 2.67 0.68 -18.66
C PHE A 76 3.29 1.96 -19.25
N LEU A 77 2.59 3.09 -19.18
CA LEU A 77 3.09 4.38 -19.66
C LEU A 77 4.36 4.84 -18.90
N MET A 78 4.41 4.62 -17.59
CA MET A 78 5.62 4.90 -16.80
C MET A 78 6.80 4.00 -17.20
N LEU A 79 6.53 2.73 -17.51
CA LEU A 79 7.55 1.78 -17.98
C LEU A 79 8.08 2.12 -19.37
N LEU A 80 7.30 2.77 -20.24
CA LEU A 80 7.80 3.25 -21.55
C LEU A 80 8.96 4.25 -21.43
N GLN A 81 9.04 4.98 -20.32
CA GLN A 81 10.15 5.90 -20.05
C GLN A 81 11.40 5.19 -19.49
N SER A 82 11.30 3.90 -19.16
CA SER A 82 12.38 3.13 -18.57
C SER A 82 13.28 2.50 -19.64
N ASP A 83 14.59 2.72 -19.53
CA ASP A 83 15.56 2.06 -20.40
C ASP A 83 15.80 0.60 -19.97
N ILE A 84 15.25 -0.34 -20.75
CA ILE A 84 15.40 -1.78 -20.53
C ILE A 84 16.88 -2.20 -20.44
N ARG A 85 17.78 -1.57 -21.19
CA ARG A 85 19.22 -1.91 -21.15
C ARG A 85 19.82 -1.58 -19.79
N THR A 86 19.39 -0.46 -19.20
CA THR A 86 19.79 -0.05 -17.85
C THR A 86 19.21 -0.98 -16.79
N VAL A 87 17.95 -1.40 -16.94
CA VAL A 87 17.32 -2.41 -16.07
C VAL A 87 18.06 -3.76 -16.11
N LEU A 88 18.47 -4.21 -17.29
CA LEU A 88 19.23 -5.47 -17.43
C LEU A 88 20.64 -5.37 -16.85
N LYS A 89 21.30 -4.20 -16.93
CA LYS A 89 22.62 -3.96 -16.31
C LYS A 89 22.57 -4.01 -14.79
N LEU A 90 21.43 -3.66 -14.18
CA LEU A 90 21.21 -3.80 -12.74
C LEU A 90 21.18 -5.29 -12.32
N GLY A 91 20.62 -6.15 -13.18
CA GLY A 91 20.78 -7.62 -13.20
C GLY A 91 21.01 -8.28 -11.83
N LYS A 92 22.21 -8.84 -11.65
CA LYS A 92 22.58 -9.62 -10.44
C LYS A 92 22.53 -8.79 -9.15
N LYS A 93 22.83 -7.48 -9.21
CA LYS A 93 22.84 -6.62 -8.02
C LYS A 93 21.43 -6.43 -7.49
N THR A 94 20.45 -6.15 -8.35
CA THR A 94 19.05 -5.99 -7.92
C THR A 94 18.48 -7.29 -7.38
N LEU A 95 18.79 -8.44 -8.00
CA LEU A 95 18.37 -9.74 -7.48
C LEU A 95 18.99 -10.01 -6.11
N LEU A 96 20.28 -9.73 -5.92
CA LEU A 96 20.93 -9.89 -4.62
C LEU A 96 20.29 -8.98 -3.57
N THR A 97 20.07 -7.69 -3.88
CA THR A 97 19.39 -6.76 -2.99
C THR A 97 17.98 -7.23 -2.64
N PHE A 98 17.25 -7.78 -3.61
CA PHE A 98 15.92 -8.37 -3.38
C PHE A 98 15.99 -9.54 -2.39
N PHE A 99 16.91 -10.50 -2.58
CA PHE A 99 17.04 -11.63 -1.66
C PHE A 99 17.49 -11.21 -0.26
N VAL A 100 18.45 -10.29 -0.16
CA VAL A 100 18.91 -9.75 1.12
C VAL A 100 17.76 -9.03 1.84
N ALA A 101 17.01 -8.19 1.12
CA ALA A 101 15.84 -7.50 1.67
C ALA A 101 14.77 -8.50 2.13
N THR A 102 14.43 -9.48 1.29
CA THR A 102 13.45 -10.54 1.61
C THR A 102 13.84 -11.31 2.86
N VAL A 103 15.10 -11.77 2.95
CA VAL A 103 15.60 -12.48 4.14
C VAL A 103 15.59 -11.58 5.37
N SER A 104 15.96 -10.30 5.22
CA SER A 104 15.94 -9.36 6.34
C SER A 104 14.52 -9.12 6.88
N ILE A 105 13.53 -8.99 6.00
CA ILE A 105 12.12 -8.86 6.36
C ILE A 105 11.65 -10.13 7.08
N ALA A 106 11.91 -11.31 6.50
CA ALA A 106 11.54 -12.58 7.10
C ALA A 106 12.14 -12.76 8.50
N LEU A 107 13.43 -12.46 8.67
CA LEU A 107 14.10 -12.50 9.97
C LEU A 107 13.51 -11.48 10.95
N GLY A 108 13.17 -10.27 10.50
CA GLY A 108 12.50 -9.26 11.33
C GLY A 108 11.18 -9.77 11.92
N PHE A 109 10.33 -10.37 11.08
CA PHE A 109 9.08 -10.98 11.53
C PHE A 109 9.31 -12.17 12.47
N ILE A 110 10.25 -13.06 12.15
CA ILE A 110 10.57 -14.24 12.99
C ILE A 110 11.09 -13.80 14.36
N VAL A 111 12.05 -12.87 14.42
CA VAL A 111 12.63 -12.39 15.67
C VAL A 111 11.58 -11.67 16.50
N MET A 112 10.80 -10.76 15.89
CA MET A 112 9.74 -10.06 16.61
C MET A 112 8.72 -11.03 17.20
N PHE A 113 8.25 -12.00 16.39
CA PHE A 113 7.32 -13.01 16.88
C PHE A 113 7.95 -13.85 17.99
N ALA A 114 9.19 -14.32 17.84
CA ALA A 114 9.87 -15.10 18.87
C ALA A 114 9.95 -14.36 20.22
N LEU A 115 10.19 -13.04 20.20
CA LEU A 115 10.27 -12.21 21.41
C LEU A 115 8.91 -11.95 22.06
N LEU A 116 7.83 -11.85 21.28
CA LEU A 116 6.53 -11.38 21.75
C LEU A 116 5.40 -12.41 21.68
N HIS A 117 5.67 -13.63 21.20
CA HIS A 117 4.64 -14.66 20.95
C HIS A 117 3.77 -14.98 22.17
N THR A 118 4.31 -14.86 23.39
CA THR A 118 3.58 -15.12 24.64
C THR A 118 2.42 -14.16 24.87
N SER A 119 2.43 -13.00 24.21
CA SER A 119 1.38 -11.99 24.30
C SER A 119 0.33 -12.13 23.18
N PHE A 120 0.48 -13.10 22.28
CA PHE A 120 -0.40 -13.29 21.14
C PHE A 120 -1.20 -14.60 21.24
N GLU A 121 -2.26 -14.70 20.43
CA GLU A 121 -2.99 -15.95 20.25
C GLU A 121 -2.07 -17.04 19.66
N SER A 122 -2.38 -18.30 19.94
CA SER A 122 -1.55 -19.44 19.55
C SER A 122 -1.33 -19.59 18.04
N ASP A 123 -2.24 -19.07 17.22
CA ASP A 123 -2.21 -19.10 15.76
C ASP A 123 -1.81 -17.76 15.13
N ALA A 124 -1.43 -16.75 15.92
CA ALA A 124 -1.09 -15.41 15.44
C ALA A 124 0.08 -15.42 14.44
N TRP A 125 0.97 -16.41 14.51
CA TRP A 125 2.05 -16.60 13.55
C TRP A 125 1.55 -16.67 12.10
N ARG A 126 0.32 -17.15 11.86
CA ARG A 126 -0.30 -17.19 10.53
C ARG A 126 -0.57 -15.79 9.99
N ALA A 127 -1.06 -14.90 10.86
CA ALA A 127 -1.31 -13.49 10.53
C ALA A 127 0.00 -12.75 10.26
N PHE A 128 1.04 -12.97 11.08
CA PHE A 128 2.38 -12.42 10.84
C PHE A 128 3.03 -12.98 9.57
N GLY A 129 2.80 -14.26 9.26
CA GLY A 129 3.22 -14.87 8.00
C GLY A 129 2.57 -14.18 6.80
N ALA A 130 1.26 -14.02 6.82
CA ALA A 130 0.54 -13.29 5.76
C ALA A 130 1.03 -11.84 5.63
N LEU A 131 1.15 -11.12 6.75
CA LEU A 131 1.64 -9.74 6.77
C LEU A 131 3.05 -9.64 6.16
N SER A 132 3.99 -10.51 6.55
CA SER A 132 5.33 -10.54 5.95
C SER A 132 5.32 -10.72 4.43
N GLY A 133 4.34 -11.47 3.91
CA GLY A 133 4.11 -11.63 2.48
C GLY A 133 3.84 -10.31 1.77
N SER A 134 3.06 -9.41 2.40
CA SER A 134 2.76 -8.07 1.85
C SER A 134 4.03 -7.26 1.65
N TRP A 135 4.95 -7.31 2.62
CA TRP A 135 6.20 -6.54 2.58
C TRP A 135 7.27 -7.14 1.66
N MET A 136 7.18 -8.44 1.36
CA MET A 136 8.09 -9.11 0.41
C MET A 136 7.61 -9.06 -1.05
N GLY A 137 6.29 -9.03 -1.28
CA GLY A 137 5.73 -9.20 -2.63
C GLY A 137 4.35 -8.57 -2.86
N GLY A 138 3.90 -7.72 -1.94
CA GLY A 138 2.62 -7.01 -2.02
C GLY A 138 1.40 -7.86 -1.69
N THR A 139 0.22 -7.27 -1.90
CA THR A 139 -1.07 -7.86 -1.51
C THR A 139 -1.32 -9.24 -2.15
N GLY A 140 -0.83 -9.48 -3.37
CA GLY A 140 -0.97 -10.79 -4.02
C GLY A 140 -0.23 -11.90 -3.27
N ASN A 141 0.99 -11.63 -2.81
CA ASN A 141 1.78 -12.58 -2.03
C ASN A 141 1.16 -12.82 -0.64
N MET A 142 0.68 -11.76 0.00
CA MET A 142 -0.05 -11.85 1.25
C MET A 142 -1.30 -12.75 1.15
N VAL A 143 -2.11 -12.61 0.09
CA VAL A 143 -3.29 -13.47 -0.14
C VAL A 143 -2.89 -14.92 -0.42
N ALA A 144 -1.78 -15.15 -1.14
CA ALA A 144 -1.27 -16.50 -1.37
C ALA A 144 -0.85 -17.18 -0.05
N ILE A 145 -0.17 -16.45 0.84
CA ILE A 145 0.21 -16.96 2.16
C ILE A 145 -1.02 -17.15 3.05
N GLN A 146 -2.00 -16.25 3.00
CA GLN A 146 -3.28 -16.41 3.71
C GLN A 146 -3.93 -17.75 3.36
N ALA A 147 -3.99 -18.08 2.06
CA ALA A 147 -4.54 -19.34 1.59
C ALA A 147 -3.68 -20.55 2.02
N ALA A 148 -2.36 -20.44 1.92
CA ALA A 148 -1.44 -21.52 2.29
C ALA A 148 -1.44 -21.84 3.79
N LEU A 149 -1.67 -20.84 4.64
CA LEU A 149 -1.71 -20.98 6.10
C LEU A 149 -3.13 -21.18 6.65
N GLU A 150 -4.14 -21.25 5.77
CA GLU A 150 -5.55 -21.34 6.14
C GLU A 150 -5.93 -20.28 7.19
N LEU A 151 -5.47 -19.04 6.98
CA LEU A 151 -5.76 -17.92 7.87
C LEU A 151 -7.21 -17.46 7.64
N PRO A 152 -8.07 -17.43 8.68
CA PRO A 152 -9.45 -16.98 8.54
C PRO A 152 -9.56 -15.55 7.99
N ASP A 153 -10.54 -15.31 7.11
CA ASP A 153 -10.79 -13.98 6.51
C ASP A 153 -11.03 -12.88 7.56
N SER A 154 -11.62 -13.24 8.70
CA SER A 154 -11.81 -12.32 9.83
C SER A 154 -10.48 -11.78 10.38
N LYS A 155 -9.43 -12.60 10.40
CA LYS A 155 -8.08 -12.19 10.82
C LYS A 155 -7.36 -11.40 9.73
N MET A 156 -7.67 -11.67 8.46
CA MET A 156 -7.13 -10.95 7.32
C MET A 156 -7.51 -9.47 7.32
N GLY A 157 -8.70 -9.13 7.81
CA GLY A 157 -9.13 -7.74 8.00
C GLY A 157 -8.17 -6.94 8.91
N TYR A 158 -7.72 -7.54 10.02
CA TYR A 158 -6.74 -6.91 10.91
C TYR A 158 -5.36 -6.80 10.27
N VAL A 159 -4.93 -7.83 9.52
CA VAL A 159 -3.66 -7.82 8.77
C VAL A 159 -3.64 -6.69 7.75
N LEU A 160 -4.71 -6.54 6.95
CA LEU A 160 -4.82 -5.46 5.96
C LEU A 160 -4.84 -4.06 6.59
N LEU A 161 -5.50 -3.94 7.75
CA LEU A 161 -5.56 -2.68 8.48
C LEU A 161 -4.18 -2.27 8.97
N ILE A 162 -3.45 -3.16 9.64
CA ILE A 162 -2.12 -2.84 10.17
C ILE A 162 -1.11 -2.62 9.04
N ASP A 163 -1.17 -3.41 7.97
CA ASP A 163 -0.33 -3.24 6.77
C ASP A 163 -0.47 -1.83 6.18
N SER A 164 -1.71 -1.33 6.10
CA SER A 164 -1.99 0.01 5.57
C SER A 164 -1.45 1.13 6.47
N ILE A 165 -1.54 0.96 7.79
CA ILE A 165 -1.04 1.93 8.77
C ILE A 165 0.49 1.96 8.76
N ASP A 166 1.11 0.79 8.85
CA ASP A 166 2.56 0.64 8.85
C ASP A 166 3.15 1.17 7.53
N TYR A 167 2.52 0.89 6.38
CA TYR A 167 2.91 1.46 5.10
C TYR A 167 2.86 2.99 5.10
N ALA A 168 1.80 3.60 5.63
CA ALA A 168 1.67 5.05 5.67
C ALA A 168 2.74 5.72 6.53
N ILE A 169 3.08 5.13 7.68
CA ILE A 169 4.16 5.60 8.57
C ILE A 169 5.52 5.37 7.91
N TRP A 170 5.74 4.20 7.32
CA TRP A 170 7.02 3.84 6.70
C TRP A 170 7.36 4.72 5.50
N VAL A 171 6.39 4.96 4.62
CA VAL A 171 6.58 5.85 3.45
C VAL A 171 6.88 7.29 3.91
N MET A 172 6.29 7.74 5.01
CA MET A 172 6.62 9.03 5.60
C MET A 172 8.10 9.11 5.98
N ILE A 173 8.63 8.09 6.67
CA ILE A 173 10.04 8.05 7.09
C ILE A 173 10.98 7.95 5.90
N LEU A 174 10.63 7.16 4.88
CA LEU A 174 11.49 6.96 3.70
C LEU A 174 11.58 8.18 2.79
N LEU A 175 10.53 8.99 2.75
CA LEU A 175 10.42 10.12 1.84
C LEU A 175 10.61 11.49 2.53
N ALA A 176 10.79 11.50 3.86
CA ALA A 176 11.17 12.67 4.63
C ALA A 176 12.68 12.96 4.53
#